data_AF-A0A3A1NR32-F1
#
_entry.id   AF-A0A3A1NR32-F1
#
_cell.length_a   1.000
_cell.length_b   1.000
_cell.length_c   1.000
_cell.angle_alpha   90.00
_cell.angle_beta   90.00
_cell.angle_gamma   90.00
#
_symmetry.space_group_name_H-M   'P 1'
#
loop_
_entity.id
_entity.type
_entity.pdbx_description
1 polymer ?
#
loop_
_entity_poly.entity_id
_entity_poly.type
_entity_poly.pdbx_seq_one_letter_code
_entity_poly.pdbx_strand_id
1 'polypeptide(L)'
;MKESIYVMAMEIGSEFPDGITFDELIEKIEEKSGKKISINAKYGLVEWFVDAFTTDDRIRASSHKPFETYHTMIPSYFRDKRDFYVPAFQDFQRAKFVLSGKTFKQYIDYLELKESREQALKANKTAKVSILIAMITLFASTIIPLFSKPIPQPPFEVEVIDDKVQNQAMELEIRTLKKELQRVETLIQTYKSDTLND
;
A
#
# COMPACT_ATOMS: atom_id res chain seq x y z
N MET A 1 2.48 18.33 -0.13
CA MET A 1 1.55 19.41 0.26
C MET A 1 2.19 20.07 1.48
N LYS A 2 2.37 21.41 1.51
CA LYS A 2 2.97 22.06 2.68
C LYS A 2 1.97 21.99 3.83
N GLU A 3 2.32 21.32 4.92
CA GLU A 3 1.42 21.16 6.05
C GLU A 3 1.20 22.51 6.74
N SER A 4 -0.07 22.79 7.10
CA SER A 4 -0.46 24.03 7.76
C SER A 4 0.07 24.05 9.20
N ILE A 5 0.39 25.23 9.73
CA ILE A 5 0.83 25.40 11.11
C ILE A 5 -0.18 24.83 12.13
N TYR A 6 -1.47 24.96 11.83
CA TYR A 6 -2.54 24.41 12.67
C TYR A 6 -2.59 22.89 12.64
N VAL A 7 -2.33 22.29 11.47
CA VAL A 7 -2.26 20.82 11.35
C VAL A 7 -1.07 20.28 12.12
N MET A 8 0.09 20.93 12.01
CA MET A 8 1.27 20.58 12.80
C MET A 8 1.00 20.74 14.30
N ALA A 9 0.31 21.80 14.71
CA ALA A 9 -0.06 22.01 16.10
C ALA A 9 -1.00 20.92 16.64
N MET A 10 -1.98 20.48 15.84
CA MET A 10 -2.87 19.37 16.21
C MET A 10 -2.14 18.03 16.31
N GLU A 11 -1.26 17.74 15.36
CA GLU A 11 -0.44 16.53 15.35
C GLU A 11 0.47 16.48 16.59
N ILE A 12 1.23 17.55 16.85
CA ILE A 12 2.06 17.64 18.05
C ILE A 12 1.17 17.53 19.28
N GLY A 13 0.08 18.29 19.38
CA GLY A 13 -0.84 18.22 20.52
C GLY A 13 -1.41 16.82 20.78
N SER A 14 -1.57 16.00 19.75
CA SER A 14 -2.03 14.61 19.88
C SER A 14 -0.98 13.65 20.46
N GLU A 15 0.31 14.00 20.37
CA GLU A 15 1.43 13.20 20.89
C GLU A 15 1.69 13.44 22.40
N PHE A 16 1.09 14.49 22.98
CA PHE A 16 1.29 14.88 24.39
C PHE A 16 -0.01 14.72 25.21
N PRO A 17 -0.35 13.50 25.67
CA PRO A 17 -1.57 13.26 26.44
C PRO A 17 -1.60 14.01 27.78
N ASP A 18 -0.44 14.25 28.39
CA ASP A 18 -0.29 15.02 29.64
C ASP A 18 -0.29 16.54 29.43
N GLY A 19 -0.50 16.97 28.18
CA GLY A 19 -0.52 18.36 27.76
C GLY A 19 0.86 18.95 27.46
N ILE A 20 0.83 20.07 26.74
CA ILE A 20 1.99 20.81 26.26
C ILE A 20 1.80 22.30 26.56
N THR A 21 2.88 23.00 26.89
CA THR A 21 2.84 24.47 27.00
C THR A 21 2.83 25.11 25.62
N PHE A 22 2.35 26.36 25.51
CA PHE A 22 2.33 27.05 24.23
C PHE A 22 3.74 27.26 23.65
N ASP A 23 4.73 27.55 24.50
CA ASP A 23 6.11 27.78 24.06
C ASP A 23 6.78 26.48 23.57
N GLU A 24 6.55 25.34 24.24
CA GLU A 24 7.00 24.02 23.77
C GLU A 24 6.34 23.65 22.43
N LEU A 25 5.06 23.97 22.24
CA LEU A 25 4.36 23.73 20.98
C LEU A 25 5.01 24.54 19.84
N ILE A 26 5.29 25.82 20.09
CA ILE A 26 5.98 26.69 19.12
C ILE A 26 7.34 26.13 18.74
N GLU A 27 8.14 25.72 19.73
CA GLU A 27 9.47 25.15 19.50
C GLU A 27 9.40 23.91 18.60
N LYS A 28 8.48 22.97 18.90
CA LYS A 28 8.29 21.76 18.10
C LYS A 28 7.82 22.03 16.67
N ILE A 29 6.96 23.04 16.49
CA ILE A 29 6.54 23.46 15.15
C ILE A 29 7.72 24.07 14.37
N GLU A 30 8.53 24.91 15.00
CA GLU A 30 9.72 25.52 14.38
C GLU A 30 10.76 24.45 14.01
N GLU A 31 10.98 23.46 14.88
CA GLU A 31 11.82 22.29 14.64
C GLU A 31 11.32 21.47 13.44
N LYS A 32 10.04 21.08 13.46
CA LYS A 32 9.44 20.24 12.41
C LYS A 32 9.38 20.94 11.04
N SER A 33 9.11 22.25 11.03
CA SER A 33 8.99 23.02 9.80
C SER A 33 10.33 23.57 9.27
N GLY A 34 11.38 23.55 10.11
CA GLY A 34 12.69 24.15 9.81
C GLY A 34 12.64 25.67 9.64
N LYS A 35 11.59 26.34 10.14
CA LYS A 35 11.36 27.78 9.95
C LYS A 35 10.88 28.42 11.24
N LYS A 36 11.45 29.58 11.57
CA LYS A 36 10.95 30.40 12.67
C LYS A 36 9.57 30.95 12.35
N ILE A 37 8.67 30.92 13.33
CA ILE A 37 7.32 31.48 13.21
C ILE A 37 7.42 32.99 13.42
N SER A 38 6.87 33.76 12.49
CA SER A 38 6.82 35.22 12.61
C SER A 38 5.93 35.64 13.78
N ILE A 39 6.18 36.83 14.34
CA ILE A 39 5.39 37.36 15.46
C ILE A 39 3.89 37.40 15.14
N ASN A 40 3.53 37.81 13.91
CA ASN A 40 2.13 37.85 13.47
C ASN A 40 1.51 36.44 13.38
N ALA A 41 2.28 35.45 12.94
CA ALA A 41 1.82 34.07 12.91
C ALA A 41 1.68 33.49 14.32
N LYS A 42 2.55 33.88 15.26
CA LYS A 42 2.40 33.52 16.68
C LYS A 42 1.11 34.09 17.26
N TYR A 43 0.77 35.35 16.96
CA TYR A 43 -0.50 35.96 17.39
C TYR A 43 -1.72 35.15 16.93
N GLY A 44 -1.82 34.88 15.62
CA GLY A 44 -2.94 34.10 15.09
C GLY A 44 -2.98 32.66 15.63
N LEU A 45 -1.81 32.08 15.89
CA LEU A 45 -1.72 30.75 16.48
C LEU A 45 -2.15 30.74 17.96
N VAL A 46 -1.85 31.77 18.74
CA VAL A 46 -2.33 31.92 20.13
C VAL A 46 -3.86 31.99 20.16
N GLU A 47 -4.45 32.83 19.31
CA GLU A 47 -5.91 32.99 19.23
C GLU A 47 -6.61 31.67 18.89
N TRP A 48 -6.07 30.92 17.92
CA TRP A 48 -6.59 29.60 17.62
C TRP A 48 -6.30 28.57 18.74
N PHE A 49 -5.13 28.64 19.38
CA PHE A 49 -4.69 27.68 20.40
C PHE A 49 -5.58 27.70 21.64
N VAL A 50 -5.98 28.88 22.11
CA VAL A 50 -6.87 29.01 23.28
C VAL A 50 -8.26 28.43 23.04
N ASP A 51 -8.70 28.33 21.78
CA ASP A 51 -9.95 27.67 21.39
C ASP A 51 -9.76 26.16 21.17
N ALA A 52 -8.59 25.79 20.63
CA ALA A 52 -8.30 24.44 20.19
C ALA A 52 -7.85 23.50 21.31
N PHE A 53 -7.24 24.04 22.36
CA PHE A 53 -6.73 23.30 23.50
C PHE A 53 -7.45 23.67 24.80
N THR A 54 -7.46 22.73 25.75
CA THR A 54 -8.05 22.91 27.08
C THR A 54 -6.98 22.72 28.16
N THR A 55 -7.17 23.32 29.33
CA THR A 55 -6.25 23.21 30.47
C THR A 55 -7.02 22.87 31.73
N ASP A 56 -6.35 22.32 32.76
CA ASP A 56 -6.99 21.99 34.03
C ASP A 56 -7.60 23.26 34.67
N ASP A 57 -8.88 23.17 35.03
CA ASP A 57 -9.65 24.22 35.70
C ASP A 57 -9.02 24.69 37.02
N ARG A 58 -8.06 23.96 37.60
CA ARG A 58 -7.31 24.43 38.78
C ARG A 58 -6.42 25.65 38.50
N ILE A 59 -5.94 25.83 37.26
CA ILE A 59 -5.25 27.06 36.84
C ILE A 59 -6.27 28.21 36.67
N ARG A 60 -7.56 27.89 36.48
CA ARG A 60 -8.65 28.87 36.46
C ARG A 60 -9.04 29.40 37.85
N ALA A 61 -8.54 28.82 38.94
CA ALA A 61 -8.98 29.15 40.30
C ALA A 61 -8.43 30.47 40.87
N SER A 62 -7.40 31.07 40.26
CA SER A 62 -6.78 32.32 40.73
C SER A 62 -7.22 33.59 39.97
N SER A 63 -7.79 33.47 38.76
CA SER A 63 -8.35 34.62 38.05
C SER A 63 -9.87 34.54 38.06
N HIS A 64 -10.54 35.56 38.59
CA HIS A 64 -12.00 35.56 38.79
C HIS A 64 -12.83 35.51 37.49
N LYS A 65 -12.22 35.37 36.31
CA LYS A 65 -12.87 35.26 34.99
C LYS A 65 -11.99 34.54 33.95
N PRO A 66 -11.74 33.23 34.09
CA PRO A 66 -10.84 32.47 33.23
C PRO A 66 -11.20 32.57 31.73
N PHE A 67 -12.49 32.64 31.39
CA PHE A 67 -12.93 32.76 30.01
C PHE A 67 -12.55 34.11 29.36
N GLU A 68 -12.71 35.23 30.09
CA GLU A 68 -12.26 36.54 29.59
C GLU A 68 -10.72 36.60 29.51
N THR A 69 -10.02 35.99 30.47
CA THR A 69 -8.55 35.97 30.48
C THR A 69 -7.96 35.29 29.24
N TYR A 70 -8.42 34.08 28.89
CA TYR A 70 -7.83 33.34 27.77
C TYR A 70 -8.27 33.83 26.39
N HIS A 71 -9.55 34.20 26.23
CA HIS A 71 -10.08 34.60 24.91
C HIS A 71 -9.97 36.11 24.62
N THR A 72 -9.73 36.96 25.64
CA THR A 72 -9.61 38.42 25.43
C THR A 72 -8.28 38.99 25.88
N MET A 73 -7.77 38.64 27.07
CA MET A 73 -6.58 39.27 27.64
C MET A 73 -5.28 38.76 26.99
N ILE A 74 -5.18 37.44 26.76
CA ILE A 74 -3.97 36.84 26.20
C ILE A 74 -3.73 37.26 24.74
N PRO A 75 -4.70 37.15 23.81
CA PRO A 75 -4.52 37.71 22.46
C PRO A 75 -4.18 39.20 22.52
N SER A 76 -4.88 39.97 23.37
CA SER A 76 -4.62 41.41 23.52
C SER A 76 -3.20 41.72 24.03
N TYR A 77 -2.59 40.87 24.86
CA TYR A 77 -1.20 41.04 25.30
C TYR A 77 -0.22 40.85 24.14
N PHE A 78 -0.42 39.83 23.30
CA PHE A 78 0.40 39.65 22.10
C PHE A 78 0.25 40.80 21.10
N ARG A 79 -0.89 41.50 21.10
CA ARG A 79 -1.15 42.67 20.26
C ARG A 79 -0.56 43.97 20.81
N ASP A 80 -0.72 44.24 22.10
CA ASP A 80 -0.52 45.59 22.67
C ASP A 80 0.26 45.62 24.00
N LYS A 81 0.91 44.50 24.40
CA LYS A 81 1.82 44.36 25.56
C LYS A 81 1.52 45.23 26.79
N ARG A 82 0.25 45.35 27.18
CA ARG A 82 -0.14 46.20 28.32
C ARG A 82 0.21 45.53 29.64
N ASP A 83 0.73 46.30 30.59
CA ASP A 83 1.20 45.80 31.89
C ASP A 83 0.12 45.07 32.70
N PHE A 84 -1.15 45.47 32.57
CA PHE A 84 -2.26 44.82 33.25
C PHE A 84 -2.49 43.36 32.84
N TYR A 85 -2.03 42.93 31.65
CA TYR A 85 -2.18 41.55 31.18
C TYR A 85 -0.99 40.64 31.51
N VAL A 86 0.07 41.18 32.11
CA VAL A 86 1.31 40.42 32.41
C VAL A 86 1.05 39.20 33.30
N PRO A 87 0.27 39.27 34.40
CA PRO A 87 0.03 38.11 35.25
C PRO A 87 -0.70 36.98 34.50
N ALA A 88 -1.75 37.34 33.74
CA ALA A 88 -2.49 36.40 32.91
C ALA A 88 -1.62 35.71 31.85
N PHE A 89 -0.69 36.46 31.26
CA PHE A 89 0.27 35.93 30.30
C PHE A 89 1.27 34.97 30.96
N GLN A 90 1.78 35.31 32.15
CA GLN A 90 2.69 34.42 32.91
C GLN A 90 2.01 33.10 33.30
N ASP A 91 0.74 33.15 33.70
CA ASP A 91 -0.05 31.96 34.01
C ASP A 91 -0.26 31.11 32.75
N PHE A 92 -0.55 31.74 31.61
CA PHE A 92 -0.66 31.06 30.32
C PHE A 92 0.62 30.35 29.89
N GLN A 93 1.78 30.99 30.03
CA GLN A 93 3.06 30.39 29.64
C GLN A 93 3.40 29.14 30.46
N ARG A 94 2.95 29.08 31.72
CA ARG A 94 3.21 27.95 32.63
C ARG A 94 2.17 26.85 32.53
N ALA A 95 0.98 27.17 32.01
CA ALA A 95 -0.11 26.23 31.90
C ALA A 95 0.18 25.16 30.84
N LYS A 96 -0.10 23.91 31.20
CA LYS A 96 -0.14 22.80 30.24
C LYS A 96 -1.53 22.70 29.64
N PHE A 97 -1.55 22.52 28.33
CA PHE A 97 -2.78 22.45 27.55
C PHE A 97 -2.86 21.10 26.84
N VAL A 98 -4.00 20.45 26.94
CA VAL A 98 -4.33 19.20 26.25
C VAL A 98 -5.20 19.53 25.05
N LEU A 99 -5.00 18.82 23.93
CA LEU A 99 -5.81 19.03 22.74
C LEU A 99 -7.29 18.74 23.06
N SER A 100 -8.19 19.67 22.73
CA SER A 100 -9.60 19.45 23.00
C SER A 100 -10.15 18.30 22.16
N GLY A 101 -11.14 17.56 22.67
CA GLY A 101 -11.72 16.43 21.92
C GLY A 101 -12.31 16.83 20.56
N LYS A 102 -12.84 18.05 20.44
CA LYS A 102 -13.34 18.58 19.16
C LYS A 102 -12.20 18.78 18.16
N THR A 103 -11.09 19.39 18.58
CA THR A 103 -9.93 19.60 17.72
C THR A 103 -9.24 18.29 17.39
N PHE A 104 -9.13 17.36 18.35
CA PHE A 104 -8.62 16.02 18.10
C PHE A 104 -9.43 15.31 17.02
N LYS A 105 -10.77 15.39 17.08
CA LYS A 105 -11.63 14.85 16.01
C LYS A 105 -11.32 15.49 14.65
N GLN A 106 -11.18 16.81 14.58
CA GLN A 106 -10.82 17.49 13.31
C GLN A 106 -9.48 17.02 12.74
N TYR A 107 -8.53 16.69 13.62
CA TYR A 107 -7.26 16.13 13.21
C TYR A 107 -7.41 14.71 12.64
N ILE A 108 -8.21 13.86 13.27
CA ILE A 108 -8.53 12.53 12.73
C ILE A 108 -9.25 12.63 11.38
N ASP A 109 -10.26 13.49 11.27
CA ASP A 109 -10.98 13.74 10.01
C ASP A 109 -10.01 14.18 8.88
N TYR A 110 -8.99 15.00 9.22
CA TYR A 110 -7.94 15.39 8.29
C TYR A 110 -7.07 14.20 7.85
N LEU A 111 -6.68 13.31 8.77
CA LEU A 111 -5.90 12.12 8.47
C LEU A 111 -6.67 11.17 7.54
N GLU A 112 -7.95 10.93 7.83
CA GLU A 112 -8.83 10.10 7.00
C GLU A 112 -8.98 10.67 5.58
N LEU A 113 -9.13 11.99 5.46
CA LEU A 113 -9.20 12.66 4.16
C LEU A 113 -7.88 12.57 3.39
N LYS A 114 -6.74 12.72 4.09
CA LYS A 114 -5.40 12.59 3.50
C LYS A 114 -5.21 11.18 2.96
N GLU A 115 -5.54 10.16 3.75
CA GLU A 115 -5.46 8.76 3.34
C GLU A 115 -6.40 8.46 2.16
N SER A 116 -7.65 8.93 2.23
CA SER A 116 -8.64 8.74 1.15
C SER A 116 -8.16 9.31 -0.18
N ARG A 117 -7.47 10.47 -0.16
CA ARG A 117 -6.86 11.06 -1.37
C ARG A 117 -5.72 10.21 -1.90
N GLU A 118 -4.86 9.66 -1.04
CA GLU A 118 -3.77 8.79 -1.44
C GLU A 118 -4.30 7.48 -2.04
N GLN A 119 -5.33 6.89 -1.43
CA GLN A 119 -6.02 5.72 -1.96
C GLN A 119 -6.68 6.01 -3.31
N ALA A 120 -7.35 7.15 -3.48
CA ALA A 120 -7.93 7.57 -4.75
C ALA A 120 -6.88 7.74 -5.86
N LEU A 121 -5.70 8.30 -5.53
CA LEU A 121 -4.59 8.41 -6.48
C LEU A 121 -4.03 7.03 -6.87
N LYS A 122 -3.91 6.11 -5.91
CA LYS A 122 -3.50 4.72 -6.18
C LYS A 122 -4.53 4.01 -7.06
N ALA A 123 -5.82 4.12 -6.73
CA ALA A 123 -6.91 3.54 -7.51
C ALA A 123 -6.92 4.06 -8.95
N ASN A 124 -6.72 5.37 -9.14
CA ASN A 124 -6.62 5.96 -10.48
C ASN A 124 -5.42 5.42 -11.28
N LYS A 125 -4.27 5.18 -10.63
CA LYS A 125 -3.11 4.56 -11.30
C LYS A 125 -3.42 3.12 -11.70
N THR A 126 -4.01 2.34 -10.80
CA THR A 126 -4.41 0.95 -11.08
C THR A 126 -5.43 0.88 -12.21
N ALA A 127 -6.44 1.77 -12.20
CA ALA A 127 -7.44 1.85 -13.25
C ALA A 127 -6.83 2.11 -14.62
N LYS A 128 -5.84 3.03 -14.72
CA LYS A 128 -5.12 3.27 -15.99
C LYS A 128 -4.39 2.03 -16.50
N VAL A 129 -3.76 1.26 -15.60
CA VAL A 129 -3.09 0.00 -15.97
C VAL A 129 -4.13 -1.04 -16.44
N SER A 130 -5.25 -1.18 -15.73
CA SER A 130 -6.33 -2.08 -16.14
C SER A 130 -6.91 -1.72 -17.50
N ILE A 131 -7.12 -0.43 -17.78
CA ILE A 131 -7.57 0.06 -19.10
C ILE A 131 -6.55 -0.30 -20.19
N LEU A 132 -5.25 -0.12 -19.92
CA LEU A 132 -4.20 -0.49 -20.87
C LEU A 132 -4.20 -1.99 -21.18
N ILE A 133 -4.29 -2.84 -20.15
CA ILE A 133 -4.35 -4.29 -20.30
C ILE A 133 -5.58 -4.67 -21.13
N ALA A 134 -6.75 -4.11 -20.80
CA ALA A 134 -7.98 -4.37 -21.53
C ALA A 134 -7.87 -4.01 -23.03
N MET A 135 -7.24 -2.86 -23.35
CA MET A 135 -6.98 -2.50 -24.74
C MET A 135 -6.07 -3.50 -25.43
N ILE A 136 -4.95 -3.91 -24.81
CA ILE A 136 -4.03 -4.89 -25.39
C ILE A 136 -4.74 -6.23 -25.62
N THR A 137 -5.56 -6.69 -24.68
CA THR A 137 -6.32 -7.94 -24.82
C THR A 137 -7.33 -7.86 -25.98
N LEU A 138 -8.02 -6.74 -26.14
CA LEU A 138 -8.94 -6.52 -27.26
C LEU A 138 -8.20 -6.55 -28.61
N PHE A 139 -7.06 -5.86 -28.73
CA PHE A 139 -6.23 -5.89 -29.93
C PHE A 139 -5.64 -7.27 -30.21
N ALA A 140 -5.14 -7.96 -29.19
CA ALA A 140 -4.61 -9.31 -29.31
C ALA A 140 -5.70 -10.29 -29.79
N SER A 141 -6.92 -10.19 -29.26
CA SER A 141 -8.03 -11.07 -29.66
C SER A 141 -8.42 -10.94 -31.13
N THR A 142 -8.23 -9.76 -31.73
CA THR A 142 -8.55 -9.51 -33.15
C THR A 142 -7.37 -9.81 -34.07
N ILE A 143 -6.14 -9.52 -33.66
CA ILE A 143 -4.94 -9.67 -34.48
C ILE A 143 -4.36 -11.09 -34.43
N ILE A 144 -4.37 -11.76 -33.27
CA ILE A 144 -3.80 -13.11 -33.14
C ILE A 144 -4.45 -14.10 -34.12
N PRO A 145 -5.78 -14.13 -34.33
CA PRO A 145 -6.40 -15.02 -35.31
C PRO A 145 -5.96 -14.77 -36.77
N LEU A 146 -5.57 -13.55 -37.12
CA LEU A 146 -5.11 -13.19 -38.48
C LEU A 146 -3.72 -13.76 -38.82
N PHE A 147 -2.86 -13.95 -37.82
CA PHE A 147 -1.52 -14.52 -37.98
C PHE A 147 -1.41 -15.96 -37.48
N SER A 148 -2.46 -16.47 -36.85
CA SER A 148 -2.54 -17.86 -36.41
C SER A 148 -2.84 -18.74 -37.60
N LYS A 149 -2.19 -19.92 -37.65
CA LYS A 149 -2.53 -20.94 -38.64
C LYS A 149 -4.02 -21.25 -38.51
N PRO A 150 -4.75 -21.46 -39.63
CA PRO A 150 -6.16 -21.81 -39.57
C PRO A 150 -6.31 -23.01 -38.64
N ILE A 151 -7.17 -22.86 -37.64
CA ILE A 151 -7.53 -23.95 -36.74
C ILE A 151 -8.06 -25.06 -37.65
N PRO A 152 -7.46 -26.27 -37.64
CA PRO A 152 -7.86 -27.32 -38.54
C PRO A 152 -9.36 -27.60 -38.34
N GLN A 153 -10.14 -27.40 -39.41
CA GLN A 153 -11.56 -27.65 -39.38
C GLN A 153 -11.79 -29.17 -39.39
N PRO A 154 -12.67 -29.70 -38.52
CA PRO A 154 -13.00 -31.11 -38.56
C PRO A 154 -13.69 -31.46 -39.89
N PRO A 155 -13.52 -32.67 -40.42
CA PRO A 155 -12.86 -33.81 -39.80
C PRO A 155 -11.33 -33.76 -39.88
N PHE A 156 -10.65 -34.03 -38.76
CA PHE A 156 -9.20 -34.20 -38.76
C PHE A 156 -8.86 -35.47 -39.55
N GLU A 157 -8.28 -35.31 -40.73
CA GLU A 157 -7.71 -36.44 -41.46
C GLU A 157 -6.44 -36.85 -40.71
N VAL A 158 -6.56 -37.93 -39.96
CA VAL A 158 -5.41 -38.56 -39.29
C VAL A 158 -4.59 -39.21 -40.40
N GLU A 159 -3.53 -38.55 -40.86
CA GLU A 159 -2.48 -39.25 -41.59
C GLU A 159 -1.82 -40.22 -40.59
N VAL A 160 -2.21 -41.49 -40.70
CA VAL A 160 -1.45 -42.58 -40.10
C VAL A 160 -0.13 -42.60 -40.84
N ILE A 161 0.91 -42.03 -40.23
CA ILE A 161 2.29 -42.24 -40.67
C ILE A 161 2.59 -43.71 -40.37
N ASP A 162 2.26 -44.58 -41.32
CA ASP A 162 2.81 -45.93 -41.35
C ASP A 162 4.31 -45.76 -41.53
N ASP A 163 5.04 -45.84 -40.42
CA ASP A 163 6.49 -45.74 -40.39
C ASP A 163 7.05 -47.00 -41.06
N LYS A 164 7.11 -46.98 -42.41
CA LYS A 164 7.52 -48.11 -43.26
C LYS A 164 8.87 -48.69 -42.83
N VAL A 165 9.72 -47.87 -42.20
CA VAL A 165 11.03 -48.27 -41.68
C VAL A 165 10.89 -49.21 -40.48
N GLN A 166 9.93 -48.96 -39.58
CA GLN A 166 9.70 -49.80 -38.40
C GLN A 166 9.07 -51.14 -38.77
N ASN A 167 8.15 -51.16 -39.73
CA ASN A 167 7.56 -52.39 -40.24
C ASN A 167 8.57 -53.27 -41.00
N GLN A 168 9.49 -52.68 -41.78
CA GLN A 168 10.56 -53.44 -42.45
C GLN A 168 11.57 -54.05 -41.47
N ALA A 169 11.96 -53.30 -40.43
CA ALA A 169 12.85 -53.81 -39.39
C ALA A 169 12.21 -54.99 -38.62
N MET A 170 10.92 -54.86 -38.30
CA MET A 170 10.14 -55.88 -37.60
C MET A 170 9.90 -57.13 -38.48
N GLU A 171 9.67 -56.98 -39.79
CA GLU A 171 9.60 -58.12 -40.72
C GLU A 171 10.95 -58.86 -40.85
N LEU A 172 12.07 -58.14 -40.83
CA LEU A 172 13.41 -58.74 -40.84
C LEU A 172 13.64 -59.55 -39.56
N GLU A 173 13.27 -59.00 -38.40
CA GLU A 173 13.41 -59.68 -37.10
C GLU A 173 12.53 -60.94 -37.01
N ILE A 174 11.30 -60.90 -37.53
CA ILE A 174 10.43 -62.08 -37.62
C ILE A 174 11.06 -63.15 -38.52
N ARG A 175 11.68 -62.77 -39.66
CA ARG A 175 12.34 -63.73 -40.54
C ARG A 175 13.58 -64.36 -39.92
N THR A 176 14.37 -63.60 -39.15
CA THR A 176 15.56 -64.13 -38.46
C THR A 176 15.15 -65.10 -37.36
N LEU A 177 14.19 -64.72 -36.52
CA LEU A 177 13.63 -65.58 -35.47
C LEU A 177 13.06 -66.89 -36.02
N LYS A 178 12.36 -66.83 -37.17
CA LYS A 178 11.80 -68.03 -37.82
C LYS A 178 12.91 -68.97 -38.32
N LYS A 179 14.01 -68.43 -38.85
CA LYS A 179 15.18 -69.24 -39.24
C LYS A 179 15.89 -69.87 -38.05
N GLU A 180 16.01 -69.14 -36.94
CA GLU A 180 16.59 -69.69 -35.71
C GLU A 180 15.73 -70.80 -35.13
N LEU A 181 14.41 -70.60 -35.06
CA LEU A 181 13.45 -71.64 -34.67
C LEU A 181 13.60 -72.90 -35.52
N GLN A 182 13.68 -72.74 -36.85
CA GLN A 182 13.84 -73.88 -37.74
C GLN A 182 15.18 -74.61 -37.51
N ARG A 183 16.27 -73.89 -37.25
CA ARG A 183 17.56 -74.50 -36.89
C ARG A 183 17.48 -75.26 -35.56
N VAL A 184 16.87 -74.68 -34.54
CA VAL A 184 16.66 -75.34 -33.25
C VAL A 184 15.80 -76.59 -33.41
N GLU A 185 14.75 -76.54 -34.22
CA GLU A 185 13.90 -77.70 -34.51
C GLU A 185 14.68 -78.81 -35.23
N THR A 186 15.52 -78.47 -36.22
CA THR A 186 16.39 -79.47 -36.86
C THR A 186 17.40 -80.07 -35.89
N LEU A 187 17.99 -79.28 -34.98
CA LEU A 187 18.90 -79.78 -33.95
C LEU A 187 18.18 -80.71 -32.97
N ILE A 188 16.96 -80.36 -32.54
CA ILE A 188 16.14 -81.23 -31.69
C ILE A 188 15.82 -82.54 -32.42
N GLN A 189 15.50 -82.50 -33.70
CA GLN A 189 15.27 -83.72 -34.49
C GLN A 189 16.52 -84.59 -34.60
N THR A 190 17.70 -84.01 -34.85
CA THR A 190 18.96 -84.77 -34.88
C THR A 190 19.30 -85.39 -33.53
N TYR A 191 19.09 -84.65 -32.42
CA TYR A 191 19.27 -85.20 -31.08
C TYR A 191 18.26 -86.32 -30.76
N LYS A 192 17.01 -86.20 -31.23
CA LYS A 192 16.00 -87.27 -31.08
C LYS A 192 16.33 -88.50 -31.93
N SER A 193 16.87 -88.33 -33.13
CA SER A 193 17.28 -89.48 -33.96
C SER A 193 18.53 -90.18 -33.41
N ASP A 194 19.47 -89.44 -32.81
CA ASP A 194 20.68 -90.01 -32.21
C ASP A 194 20.37 -90.72 -30.87
N THR A 195 19.36 -90.27 -30.12
CA THR A 195 18.91 -90.93 -28.87
C THR A 195 17.95 -92.10 -29.08
N LEU A 196 17.52 -92.38 -30.32
CA LEU A 196 16.69 -93.53 -30.69
C LEU A 196 17.49 -94.65 -31.37
N ASN A 197 18.79 -94.46 -31.57
CA ASN A 197 19.72 -95.42 -32.20
C ASN A 197 20.81 -95.95 -31.24
N ASP A 198 20.68 -95.71 -29.94
CA ASP A 198 21.38 -96.37 -28.82
C ASP A 198 20.34 -96.96 -27.84
#